data_AF-A0A6P0CG89-F1
#
_entry.id   AF-A0A6P0CG89-F1
#
_cell.length_a   1.000
_cell.length_b   1.000
_cell.length_c   1.000
_cell.angle_alpha   90.00
_cell.angle_beta   90.00
_cell.angle_gamma   90.00
#
_symmetry.space_group_name_H-M   'P 1'
#
loop_
_entity.id
_entity.type
_entity.pdbx_description
1 polymer ?
#
loop_
_entity_poly.entity_id
_entity_poly.type
_entity_poly.pdbx_seq_one_letter_code
_entity_poly.pdbx_strand_id
1 'polypeptide(L)' 'MDDPFNLQEDDVVVIKAFDEWPEHLFQVWEVYDDCITGYSLSGPLEGVYGEPAFDLILRVHSRANG' A
#
# COMPACT_ATOMS: atom_id res chain seq x y z
N MET A 1 9.35 5.39 14.42
CA MET A 1 9.11 6.70 13.78
C MET A 1 7.99 6.49 12.81
N ASP A 2 7.08 7.44 12.76
CA ASP A 2 5.65 7.15 12.62
C ASP A 2 5.24 6.80 11.19
N ASP A 3 4.55 5.66 11.05
CA ASP A 3 3.62 5.41 9.95
C ASP A 3 2.64 6.61 9.89
N PRO A 4 2.74 7.45 8.85
CA PRO A 4 1.99 8.71 8.80
C PRO A 4 0.49 8.49 8.55
N PHE A 5 0.09 7.27 8.20
CA PHE A 5 -1.28 6.92 7.87
C PHE A 5 -1.95 6.05 8.95
N ASN A 6 -1.20 5.60 9.97
CA ASN A 6 -1.66 4.67 11.00
C ASN A 6 -2.39 3.48 10.37
N LEU A 7 -1.70 2.82 9.44
CA LEU A 7 -2.09 1.62 8.70
C LEU A 7 -2.11 0.41 9.61
N GLN A 8 -2.96 -0.52 9.23
CA GLN A 8 -3.09 -1.83 9.83
C GLN A 8 -3.13 -2.89 8.73
N GLU A 9 -2.93 -4.14 9.11
CA GLU A 9 -3.26 -5.28 8.26
C GLU A 9 -4.69 -5.11 7.69
N ASP A 10 -4.88 -5.51 6.43
CA ASP A 10 -6.11 -5.39 5.64
C ASP A 10 -6.56 -3.98 5.23
N ASP A 11 -5.86 -2.92 5.63
CA ASP A 11 -6.07 -1.61 5.01
C ASP A 11 -5.74 -1.68 3.51
N VAL A 12 -6.49 -0.96 2.69
CA VAL A 12 -6.19 -0.77 1.28
C VAL A 12 -5.72 0.64 1.07
N VAL A 13 -4.56 0.80 0.44
CA VAL A 13 -3.96 2.09 0.11
C VAL A 13 -3.89 2.29 -1.40
N VAL A 14 -3.74 3.55 -1.79
CA VAL A 14 -3.47 3.94 -3.17
C VAL A 14 -1.98 4.23 -3.32
N ILE A 15 -1.29 3.45 -4.15
CA ILE A 15 0.12 3.67 -4.50
C ILE A 15 0.16 4.65 -5.68
N LYS A 16 0.95 5.73 -5.55
CA LYS A 16 1.16 6.72 -6.62
C LYS A 16 1.78 6.06 -7.84
N ALA A 17 1.56 6.62 -9.03
CA ALA A 17 2.32 6.18 -10.20
C ALA A 17 3.83 6.42 -9.98
N PHE A 18 4.66 5.43 -10.29
CA PHE A 18 6.11 5.51 -10.21
C PHE A 18 6.74 4.66 -11.31
N ASP A 19 7.92 5.06 -11.78
CA ASP A 19 8.60 4.43 -12.92
C ASP A 19 7.65 4.21 -14.12
N GLU A 20 7.36 2.96 -14.46
CA GLU A 20 6.45 2.55 -15.53
C GLU A 20 5.08 2.04 -15.03
N TRP A 21 4.87 2.02 -13.70
CA TRP A 21 3.67 1.49 -13.08
C TRP A 21 2.64 2.60 -12.82
N PRO A 22 1.39 2.43 -13.28
CA PRO A 22 0.33 3.38 -12.99
C PRO A 22 -0.08 3.33 -11.51
N GLU A 23 -0.88 4.32 -11.08
CA GLU A 23 -1.58 4.29 -9.79
C GLU A 23 -2.37 2.97 -9.65
N HIS A 24 -2.23 2.32 -8.51
CA HIS A 24 -2.92 1.06 -8.23
C HIS A 24 -3.26 0.92 -6.75
N LEU A 25 -4.16 -0.02 -6.47
CA LEU A 25 -4.57 -0.37 -5.12
C LEU A 25 -3.64 -1.44 -4.56
N PHE A 26 -3.38 -1.36 -3.26
CA PHE A 26 -2.50 -2.27 -2.55
C PHE A 26 -3.09 -2.59 -1.18
N GLN A 27 -3.22 -3.88 -0.85
CA GLN A 27 -3.66 -4.34 0.46
C GLN A 27 -2.45 -4.52 1.36
N VAL A 28 -2.50 -3.90 2.55
CA VAL A 28 -1.47 -4.01 3.59
C VAL A 28 -1.59 -5.36 4.29
N TRP A 29 -0.45 -6.03 4.48
CA TRP A 29 -0.32 -7.23 5.31
C TRP A 29 0.52 -6.96 6.55
N GLU A 30 1.71 -6.37 6.37
CA GLU A 30 2.56 -5.99 7.49
C GLU A 30 2.99 -4.53 7.37
N VAL A 31 3.19 -3.89 8.51
CA VAL A 31 3.68 -2.50 8.61
C VAL A 31 5.03 -2.54 9.33
N TYR A 32 6.07 -2.06 8.66
CA TYR A 32 7.42 -1.94 9.17
C TYR A 32 7.76 -0.46 9.43
N ASP A 33 8.98 -0.20 9.93
CA ASP A 33 9.41 1.15 10.30
C ASP A 33 9.49 2.13 9.11
N ASP A 34 9.68 1.62 7.87
CA ASP A 34 9.89 2.42 6.66
C ASP A 34 9.02 2.04 5.44
N CYS A 35 8.33 0.90 5.51
CA CYS A 35 7.48 0.41 4.42
C CYS A 35 6.27 -0.39 4.93
N ILE A 36 5.37 -0.69 3.99
CA ILE A 36 4.36 -1.73 4.15
C ILE A 36 4.68 -2.90 3.24
N THR A 37 4.16 -4.09 3.56
CA THR A 37 4.16 -5.24 2.66
C THR A 37 2.74 -5.68 2.34
N GLY A 38 2.57 -6.51 1.32
CA GLY A 38 1.28 -7.04 0.91
C GLY A 38 1.16 -7.20 -0.59
N TYR A 39 -0.05 -7.04 -1.13
CA TYR A 39 -0.34 -7.38 -2.53
C TYR A 39 -1.09 -6.27 -3.25
N SER A 40 -0.71 -6.06 -4.51
CA SER A 40 -1.45 -5.17 -5.40
C SER A 40 -2.80 -5.78 -5.78
N LEU A 41 -3.87 -5.01 -5.64
CA LEU A 41 -5.24 -5.42 -5.96
C LEU A 41 -5.70 -4.97 -7.35
N SER A 42 -4.94 -4.12 -8.03
CA SER A 42 -5.30 -3.61 -9.34
C SER A 42 -4.10 -3.23 -10.19
N GLY A 43 -4.35 -2.93 -11.46
CA GLY A 43 -3.33 -2.49 -12.41
C GLY A 43 -2.44 -3.64 -12.91
N PRO A 44 -1.33 -3.32 -13.59
CA PRO A 44 -0.43 -4.32 -14.16
C PRO A 44 0.23 -5.25 -13.12
N LEU A 45 0.23 -4.84 -11.85
CA LEU A 45 0.82 -5.58 -10.74
C LEU A 45 -0.20 -6.42 -9.96
N GLU A 46 -1.46 -6.53 -10.41
CA GLU A 46 -2.49 -7.28 -9.68
C GLU A 46 -2.01 -8.70 -9.29
N GLY A 47 -2.13 -9.03 -8.01
CA GLY A 47 -1.66 -10.30 -7.43
C GLY A 47 -0.17 -10.37 -7.14
N VAL A 48 0.61 -9.32 -7.40
CA VAL A 48 2.04 -9.24 -7.13
C VAL A 48 2.30 -8.75 -5.71
N TYR A 49 3.17 -9.47 -5.00
CA TYR A 49 3.69 -9.06 -3.69
C TYR A 49 4.63 -7.87 -3.82
N GLY A 50 4.56 -6.92 -2.90
CA GLY A 50 5.44 -5.75 -2.89
C GLY A 50 5.74 -5.23 -1.49
N GLU A 51 6.71 -4.32 -1.44
CA GLU A 51 7.20 -3.67 -0.22
C GLU A 51 7.28 -2.14 -0.41
N PRO A 52 6.18 -1.44 -0.77
CA PRO A 52 6.25 -0.01 -1.05
C PRO A 52 6.54 0.81 0.20
N ALA A 53 7.45 1.77 0.07
CA ALA A 53 7.73 2.76 1.11
C ALA A 53 6.53 3.72 1.30
N PHE A 54 6.43 4.30 2.50
CA PHE A 54 5.31 5.20 2.84
C PHE A 54 5.19 6.42 1.91
N ASP A 55 6.29 6.88 1.32
CA ASP A 55 6.29 8.03 0.41
C ASP A 55 5.57 7.74 -0.91
N LEU A 56 5.39 6.46 -1.27
CA LEU A 56 4.63 6.03 -2.44
C LEU A 56 3.12 6.04 -2.19
N ILE A 57 2.68 6.07 -0.92
CA ILE A 57 1.26 6.04 -0.57
C ILE A 57 0.65 7.44 -0.74
N LEU A 58 -0.35 7.55 -1.61
CA LEU A 58 -1.10 8.81 -1.79
C LEU A 58 -2.13 9.02 -0.70
N ARG A 59 -2.87 7.96 -0.36
CA ARG A 59 -4.00 7.99 0.59
C ARG A 59 -4.42 6.57 0.95
N VAL A 60 -5.09 6.45 2.09
CA VAL A 60 -5.86 5.25 2.43
C VAL A 60 -7.14 5.22 1.59
N HIS A 61 -7.37 4.11 0.89
CA HIS A 61 -8.58 3.87 0.09
C HIS A 61 -9.73 3.33 0.95
N SER A 62 -9.45 2.29 1.73
CA SER A 62 -10.39 1.71 2.70
C SER A 62 -9.64 1.19 3.91
N ARG A 63 -10.30 1.21 5.07
CA ARG A 63 -9.77 0.63 6.30
C ARG A 63 -10.21 -0.83 6.41
N ALA A 64 -9.39 -1.65 7.06
CA ALA A 64 -9.84 -2.94 7.58
C ALA A 64 -11.11 -2.70 8.41
N ASN A 65 -12.16 -3.48 8.15
CA ASN A 65 -13.34 -3.45 8.98
C ASN A 65 -12.92 -4.01 10.35
N GLY A 66 -12.83 -3.14 11.36
CA GLY A 66 -12.69 -3.56 12.75
C GLY A 66 -13.87 -4.37 13.24
#